data_AF-A0A0F9D9J0-F1
#
_entry.id   AF-A0A0F9D9J0-F1
#
_cell.length_a   1.000
_cell.length_b   1.000
_cell.length_c   1.000
_cell.angle_alpha   90.00
_cell.angle_beta   90.00
_cell.angle_gamma   90.00
#
_symmetry.space_group_name_H-M   'P 1'
#
loop_
_entity.id
_entity.type
_entity.pdbx_description
1 polymer ?
#
loop_
_entity_poly.entity_id
_entity_poly.type
_entity_poly.pdbx_seq_one_letter_code
_entity_poly.pdbx_strand_id
1 'polypeptide(L)' 'MKQYLEILEYILLNGKQKKTRTGTDALTIDGATFEHDMSNGFPLLTTKKI' A
#
# COMPACT_ATOMS: atom_id res chain seq x y z
N MET A 1 -10.37 4.14 -1.04
CA MET A 1 -10.13 2.68 -0.96
C MET A 1 -9.48 2.11 -2.22
N LYS A 2 -10.02 2.38 -3.41
CA LYS A 2 -9.46 1.94 -4.69
C LYS A 2 -7.97 2.26 -4.84
N GLN A 3 -7.56 3.50 -4.56
CA GLN A 3 -6.15 3.92 -4.65
C GLN A 3 -5.21 3.12 -3.73
N TYR A 4 -5.65 2.76 -2.52
CA TYR A 4 -4.84 1.93 -1.62
C TYR A 4 -4.60 0.53 -2.21
N LEU A 5 -5.65 -0.08 -2.78
CA LEU A 5 -5.54 -1.40 -3.42
C LEU A 5 -4.68 -1.34 -4.69
N GLU A 6 -4.80 -0.27 -5.48
CA GLU A 6 -3.98 -0.04 -6.67
C GLU A 6 -2.48 0.10 -6.32
N ILE A 7 -2.15 0.76 -5.21
CA ILE A 7 -0.76 0.83 -4.72
C ILE A 7 -0.25 -0.56 -4.35
N LEU A 8 -1.07 -1.36 -3.64
CA LEU A 8 -0.67 -2.72 -3.27
C LEU A 8 -0.48 -3.62 -4.50
N GLU A 9 -1.40 -3.55 -5.47
CA GLU A 9 -1.30 -4.29 -6.72
C GLU A 9 -0.03 -3.89 -7.49
N TYR A 10 0.28 -2.59 -7.55
CA TYR A 10 1.51 -2.12 -8.17
C TYR A 10 2.77 -2.64 -7.47
N ILE A 11 2.80 -2.70 -6.14
CA ILE A 11 3.92 -3.30 -5.38
C ILE A 11 4.07 -4.79 -5.71
N LEU A 12 2.97 -5.53 -5.82
CA LEU A 12 3.01 -6.96 -6.12
C LEU A 12 3.52 -7.24 -7.53
N LEU A 13 3.17 -6.40 -8.51
CA LEU A 13 3.54 -6.59 -9.91
C LEU A 13 4.93 -6.02 -10.24
N ASN A 14 5.31 -4.88 -9.66
CA ASN A 14 6.49 -4.11 -10.06
C ASN A 14 7.51 -3.91 -8.92
N GLY A 15 7.20 -4.36 -7.71
CA GLY A 15 8.07 -4.22 -6.55
C GLY A 15 9.38 -4.97 -6.71
N LYS A 16 10.46 -4.38 -6.19
CA LYS A 16 11.78 -5.01 -6.13
C LYS A 16 12.01 -5.61 -4.76
N GLN A 17 12.51 -6.85 -4.74
CA GLN A 17 12.90 -7.52 -3.50
C GLN A 17 14.10 -6.81 -2.88
N LYS A 18 13.97 -6.45 -1.59
CA LYS A 18 15.00 -5.76 -0.81
C LYS A 18 15.12 -6.39 0.56
N LYS A 19 16.36 -6.60 1.02
CA LYS A 19 16.63 -7.03 2.40
C LYS A 19 16.30 -5.91 3.36
N THR A 20 15.50 -6.21 4.38
CA THR A 20 15.15 -5.24 5.43
C THR A 20 16.04 -5.38 6.66
N ARG A 21 16.07 -4.35 7.51
CA ARG A 21 16.85 -4.33 8.75
C ARG A 21 16.43 -5.42 9.75
N THR A 22 15.18 -5.89 9.70
CA THR A 22 14.65 -6.92 10.59
C THR A 22 14.93 -8.34 10.09
N GLY A 23 15.60 -8.50 8.95
CA GLY A 23 16.00 -9.81 8.42
C GLY A 23 14.97 -10.49 7.53
N THR A 24 13.78 -9.91 7.36
CA THR A 24 12.75 -10.41 6.42
C THR A 24 12.85 -9.65 5.10
N ASP A 25 12.83 -10.36 3.98
CA ASP A 25 12.80 -9.70 2.67
C ASP A 25 11.45 -9.04 2.42
N ALA A 26 11.46 -7.90 1.73
CA ALA A 26 10.25 -7.17 1.36
C ALA A 26 10.25 -6.78 -0.11
N LEU A 27 9.07 -6.76 -0.73
CA LEU A 27 8.85 -6.09 -2.01
C LEU A 27 8.67 -4.59 -1.76
N THR A 28 9.43 -3.77 -2.48
CA THR A 28 9.47 -2.32 -2.27
C THR A 28 9.37 -1.58 -3.61
N ILE A 29 8.79 -0.38 -3.57
CA ILE A 29 8.76 0.58 -4.68
C ILE A 29 9.29 1.93 -4.19
N ASP A 30 9.80 2.74 -5.09
CA ASP A 30 10.29 4.07 -4.78
C ASP A 30 9.14 5.08 -4.84
N GLY A 31 8.59 5.42 -3.66
CA GLY A 31 7.54 6.43 -3.51
C GLY A 31 6.14 5.96 -3.94
N ALA A 32 5.13 6.44 -3.21
CA ALA A 32 3.73 6.33 -3.56
C ALA A 32 2.96 7.48 -2.92
N THR A 33 1.95 7.99 -3.61
CA THR A 33 1.08 9.06 -3.11
C THR A 33 -0.32 8.52 -2.90
N PHE A 34 -0.94 8.92 -1.80
CA PHE A 34 -2.32 8.61 -1.48
C PHE A 34 -3.02 9.89 -1.02
N GLU A 35 -4.14 10.19 -1.65
CA GLU A 35 -4.99 11.31 -1.29
C GLU A 35 -6.42 10.80 -1.09
N HIS A 36 -7.08 11.29 -0.05
CA HIS A 36 -8.45 10.96 0.27
C HIS A 36 -9.19 12.23 0.67
N ASP A 37 -10.36 12.42 0.07
CA ASP A 37 -11.27 13.49 0.46
C ASP A 37 -12.13 13.05 1.66
N MET A 38 -11.92 13.71 2.79
CA MET A 38 -12.58 13.44 4.07
C MET A 38 -14.10 13.66 4.02
N SER A 39 -14.62 14.45 3.07
CA SER A 39 -16.06 14.59 2.85
C SER A 39 -16.71 13.30 2.37
N ASN A 40 -15.93 12.38 1.76
CA ASN A 40 -16.39 11.04 1.39
C ASN A 40 -16.35 10.03 2.56
N GLY A 41 -16.13 10.51 3.78
CA GLY A 41 -16.09 9.71 5.00
C GLY A 41 -14.66 9.37 5.47
N PHE A 42 -14.56 8.68 6.61
CA PHE A 42 -13.27 8.30 7.19
C PHE A 42 -12.65 7.12 6.41
N PRO A 43 -11.38 7.20 5.97
CA PRO A 43 -10.74 6.19 5.12
C PRO A 43 -10.29 4.94 5.88
N LEU A 44 -11.19 4.32 6.65
CA LEU A 44 -10.92 3.03 7.29
C LEU A 44 -10.95 1.91 6.24
N LEU A 45 -9.99 0.98 6.34
CA LEU A 45 -9.95 -0.22 5.50
C LEU A 45 -11.11 -1.15 5.86
N THR A 46 -11.91 -1.52 4.87
CA THR A 46 -13.07 -2.42 5.05
C THR A 46 -12.89 -3.79 4.42
N THR A 47 -11.91 -3.96 3.52
CA THR A 47 -11.62 -5.23 2.83
C THR A 47 -10.99 -6.28 3.73
N LYS A 48 -10.57 -5.88 4.92
CA LYS A 48 -10.08 -6.75 5.99
C LYS A 48 -10.60 -6.20 7.31
N LYS A 49 -10.98 -7.08 8.23
CA LYS A 49 -11.29 -6.69 9.61
C LYS A 49 -10.03 -6.09 10.25
N ILE A 50 -10.14 -4.84 10.69
CA ILE A 50 -9.12 -4.09 11.43
C ILE A 50 -9.33 -4.32 12.92
#